data_AF-A0A9D8MR49-F1
#
_entry.id   AF-A0A9D8MR49-F1
#
_cell.length_a   1.000
_cell.length_b   1.000
_cell.length_c   1.000
_cell.angle_alpha   90.00
_cell.angle_beta   90.00
_cell.angle_gamma   90.00
#
_symmetry.space_group_name_H-M   'P 1'
#
loop_
_entity.id
_entity.type
_entity.pdbx_description
1 polymer ?
#
loop_
_entity_poly.entity_id
_entity_poly.type
_entity_poly.pdbx_seq_one_letter_code
_entity_poly.pdbx_strand_id
1 'polypeptide(L)'
;LRPWAAKKMDTNLNNFGPKTYAAIMELLLRLRANTLWPAMHAGSRAFWFEKTNIPLITKYDIYMGSSHCEQMLRDNEYEWGKTGDKFGGHGNEDWVWKTNKEMIKRYWAERVGESRGKNAIYTLGMRGVHDTGINGYNSTAERVAALTEIIAYQRQLLADSIGDPTTIPQIFIPYKEVLDCYNAGLQVPEDVTLMWVDDNHGYIRQMPNQAEQARSGGNAVYYHLSYWGSPDSYLWLSSISPSLCSYELCKAYDQGIQDQWIINVGDIKPAEEELEFCMDLAWDINSWTPEHAYKYTRSWAARTFGEEYADEINEIKMAYYRLGIAAKPEHVQLCHFDHSNAEVDARIAEYQDIYNKVVSLRSRIPSSLRNAYYELIEYPVCACTDQNIKLLRARQSFVYAWAGQGEKALSYATAAQSAFDEIKSLTTEYNTSIANGKWQGMMDYKPNNWSQHLMPAVATTSDVAEQQSSILQPDIFILSGGSYNNASSSVKILNGLGIEGSTATVWPLDMQAYTSANNAPYAEYTLPVQKGLNVIQVRCLPTFRLNTAYDIRAGISVDGKTAT
;
A
#
# COMPACT_ATOMS: atom_id res chain seq x y z
N LEU A 1 12.12 5.42 -9.18
CA LEU A 1 13.22 6.07 -8.42
C LEU A 1 14.65 5.74 -8.91
N ARG A 2 15.09 4.46 -9.00
CA ARG A 2 16.49 4.12 -9.36
C ARG A 2 17.02 4.78 -10.64
N PRO A 3 16.31 4.74 -11.80
CA PRO A 3 16.81 5.35 -13.03
C PRO A 3 17.00 6.86 -12.92
N TRP A 4 16.14 7.54 -12.15
CA TRP A 4 16.25 8.95 -11.86
C TRP A 4 17.49 9.26 -11.00
N ALA A 5 17.67 8.54 -9.89
CA ALA A 5 18.82 8.72 -9.00
C ALA A 5 20.15 8.54 -9.73
N ALA A 6 20.24 7.47 -10.53
CA ALA A 6 21.42 7.16 -11.34
C ALA A 6 21.77 8.23 -12.39
N LYS A 7 20.77 8.96 -12.92
CA LYS A 7 20.97 9.97 -13.98
C LYS A 7 21.05 11.41 -13.46
N LYS A 8 20.49 11.69 -12.29
CA LYS A 8 20.31 13.07 -11.79
C LYS A 8 21.01 13.35 -10.47
N MET A 9 21.21 12.35 -9.61
CA MET A 9 21.77 12.52 -8.26
C MET A 9 23.19 11.95 -8.18
N ASP A 10 23.32 10.63 -8.25
CA ASP A 10 24.56 9.88 -8.00
C ASP A 10 25.12 9.28 -9.30
N THR A 11 25.35 10.16 -10.29
CA THR A 11 25.75 9.80 -11.66
C THR A 11 27.04 9.01 -11.76
N ASN A 12 27.97 9.22 -10.83
CA ASN A 12 29.22 8.48 -10.73
C ASN A 12 29.02 7.03 -10.26
N LEU A 13 27.94 6.72 -9.55
CA LEU A 13 27.62 5.38 -9.08
C LEU A 13 26.67 4.63 -10.02
N ASN A 14 25.96 5.37 -10.88
CA ASN A 14 24.88 4.84 -11.73
C ASN A 14 23.87 4.00 -10.92
N ASN A 15 23.61 4.44 -9.68
CA ASN A 15 22.73 3.79 -8.71
C ASN A 15 22.32 4.81 -7.63
N PHE A 16 21.70 4.35 -6.54
CA PHE A 16 21.55 5.14 -5.32
C PHE A 16 22.91 5.40 -4.67
N GLY A 17 23.03 6.57 -4.05
CA GLY A 17 24.24 6.98 -3.34
C GLY A 17 24.00 8.12 -2.36
N PRO A 18 25.08 8.76 -1.89
CA PRO A 18 24.99 9.70 -0.80
C PRO A 18 24.13 10.91 -1.11
N LYS A 19 24.06 11.38 -2.36
CA LYS A 19 23.22 12.54 -2.70
C LYS A 19 21.75 12.18 -2.67
N THR A 20 21.38 11.01 -3.19
CA THR A 20 20.00 10.53 -3.11
C THR A 20 19.58 10.32 -1.66
N TYR A 21 20.37 9.61 -0.86
CA TYR A 21 20.02 9.34 0.54
C TYR A 21 20.04 10.59 1.42
N ALA A 22 20.91 11.56 1.16
CA ALA A 22 20.87 12.85 1.86
C ALA A 22 19.57 13.61 1.60
N ALA A 23 19.05 13.59 0.38
CA ALA A 23 17.77 14.21 0.04
C ALA A 23 16.58 13.47 0.69
N ILE A 24 16.62 12.14 0.73
CA ILE A 24 15.59 11.32 1.41
C ILE A 24 15.61 11.58 2.92
N MET A 25 16.78 11.58 3.56
CA MET A 25 16.89 11.84 4.99
C MET A 25 16.48 13.27 5.35
N GLU A 26 16.76 14.26 4.51
CA GLU A 26 16.23 15.62 4.70
C GLU A 26 14.70 15.64 4.62
N LEU A 27 14.10 14.95 3.64
CA LEU A 27 12.64 14.82 3.53
C LEU A 27 12.05 14.19 4.80
N LEU A 28 12.63 13.09 5.29
CA LEU A 28 12.17 12.42 6.51
C LEU A 28 12.20 13.37 7.71
N LEU A 29 13.28 14.11 7.92
CA LEU A 29 13.35 15.10 9.02
C LEU A 29 12.30 16.21 8.88
N ARG A 30 12.02 16.68 7.67
CA ARG A 30 10.97 17.69 7.41
C ARG A 30 9.56 17.14 7.69
N LEU A 31 9.36 15.85 7.47
CA LEU A 31 8.14 15.12 7.81
C LEU A 31 8.11 14.66 9.28
N ARG A 32 9.12 15.02 10.09
CA ARG A 32 9.28 14.60 11.50
C ARG A 32 9.42 13.09 11.68
N ALA A 33 9.91 12.39 10.66
CA ALA A 33 10.27 10.98 10.71
C ALA A 33 11.74 10.78 11.13
N ASN A 34 12.06 9.60 11.66
CA ASN A 34 13.37 9.30 12.25
C ASN A 34 13.99 7.95 11.81
N THR A 35 13.31 7.17 10.97
CA THR A 35 13.75 5.84 10.57
C THR A 35 13.71 5.68 9.05
N LEU A 36 14.70 4.99 8.49
CA LEU A 36 14.78 4.66 7.06
C LEU A 36 15.13 3.19 6.85
N TRP A 37 14.34 2.52 6.01
CA TRP A 37 14.73 1.27 5.36
C TRP A 37 15.14 1.58 3.92
N PRO A 38 16.41 1.33 3.54
CA PRO A 38 16.92 1.73 2.23
C PRO A 38 16.39 0.86 1.08
N ALA A 39 16.59 1.31 -0.16
CA ALA A 39 16.21 0.55 -1.35
C ALA A 39 17.04 -0.74 -1.48
N MET A 40 16.35 -1.87 -1.66
CA MET A 40 16.95 -3.22 -1.57
C MET A 40 16.54 -4.20 -2.69
N HIS A 41 15.69 -3.77 -3.63
CA HIS A 41 15.29 -4.64 -4.75
C HIS A 41 16.41 -4.83 -5.79
N ALA A 42 16.27 -5.88 -6.60
CA ALA A 42 17.17 -6.23 -7.71
C ALA A 42 17.67 -5.01 -8.51
N GLY A 43 18.99 -4.88 -8.56
CA GLY A 43 19.72 -3.81 -9.24
C GLY A 43 19.83 -2.50 -8.45
N SER A 44 19.30 -2.41 -7.24
CA SER A 44 19.67 -1.39 -6.25
C SER A 44 20.97 -1.80 -5.58
N ARG A 45 21.90 -0.87 -5.36
CA ARG A 45 23.10 -1.13 -4.56
C ARG A 45 22.75 -0.98 -3.08
N ALA A 46 23.07 -1.99 -2.28
CA ALA A 46 22.87 -1.98 -0.84
C ALA A 46 23.48 -0.74 -0.18
N PHE A 47 22.70 -0.09 0.69
CA PHE A 47 23.10 1.14 1.37
C PHE A 47 24.45 1.00 2.09
N TRP A 48 24.61 -0.07 2.87
CA TRP A 48 25.77 -0.31 3.71
C TRP A 48 26.99 -0.87 2.96
N PHE A 49 26.77 -1.43 1.77
CA PHE A 49 27.84 -1.85 0.87
C PHE A 49 28.56 -0.62 0.30
N GLU A 50 27.79 0.41 -0.05
CA GLU A 50 28.32 1.69 -0.50
C GLU A 50 28.82 2.53 0.68
N LYS A 51 30.11 2.39 1.02
CA LYS A 51 30.70 3.00 2.23
C LYS A 51 30.59 4.52 2.28
N THR A 52 30.41 5.17 1.15
CA THR A 52 30.20 6.62 1.09
C THR A 52 28.84 7.06 1.68
N ASN A 53 27.87 6.16 1.85
CA ASN A 53 26.58 6.44 2.49
C ASN A 53 26.66 6.50 4.02
N ILE A 54 27.57 5.74 4.65
CA ILE A 54 27.61 5.54 6.11
C ILE A 54 27.72 6.84 6.93
N PRO A 55 28.50 7.86 6.52
CA PRO A 55 28.54 9.13 7.25
C PRO A 55 27.19 9.84 7.36
N LEU A 56 26.24 9.55 6.46
CA LEU A 56 24.92 10.18 6.47
C LEU A 56 24.09 9.79 7.68
N ILE A 57 24.24 8.55 8.19
CA ILE A 57 23.52 8.06 9.37
C ILE A 57 23.73 9.02 10.55
N THR A 58 25.00 9.33 10.85
CA THR A 58 25.36 10.25 11.93
C THR A 58 25.04 11.71 11.58
N LYS A 59 25.17 12.10 10.31
CA LYS A 59 24.90 13.49 9.88
C LYS A 59 23.43 13.88 10.03
N TYR A 60 22.52 12.97 9.69
CA TYR A 60 21.08 13.22 9.70
C TYR A 60 20.38 12.63 10.94
N ASP A 61 21.11 11.86 11.76
CA ASP A 61 20.60 11.21 12.98
C ASP A 61 19.39 10.30 12.75
N ILE A 62 19.38 9.62 11.60
CA ILE A 62 18.32 8.68 11.20
C ILE A 62 18.68 7.26 11.61
N TYR A 63 17.74 6.56 12.22
CA TYR A 63 17.86 5.13 12.50
C TYR A 63 17.75 4.33 11.20
N MET A 64 18.76 3.50 10.94
CA MET A 64 18.75 2.59 9.80
C MET A 64 18.18 1.25 10.21
N GLY A 65 17.07 0.85 9.60
CA GLY A 65 16.54 -0.51 9.70
C GLY A 65 16.67 -1.26 8.38
N SER A 66 16.05 -2.43 8.32
CA SER A 66 16.02 -3.28 7.13
C SER A 66 14.76 -4.13 7.09
N SER A 67 14.34 -4.56 5.90
CA SER A 67 13.08 -5.31 5.73
C SER A 67 13.14 -6.71 6.35
N HIS A 68 11.98 -7.39 6.37
CA HIS A 68 11.79 -8.72 6.94
C HIS A 68 12.64 -9.85 6.34
N CYS A 69 13.35 -9.62 5.23
CA CYS A 69 14.28 -10.59 4.61
C CYS A 69 15.75 -10.12 4.65
N GLU A 70 16.04 -9.04 5.37
CA GLU A 70 17.35 -8.40 5.43
C GLU A 70 17.92 -8.41 6.84
N GLN A 71 18.08 -9.60 7.41
CA GLN A 71 18.47 -9.72 8.82
C GLN A 71 19.84 -9.13 9.11
N MET A 72 19.98 -8.56 10.31
CA MET A 72 21.22 -7.94 10.78
C MET A 72 21.74 -6.83 9.84
N LEU A 73 20.81 -6.04 9.24
CA LEU A 73 21.09 -4.93 8.32
C LEU A 73 21.77 -5.35 7.01
N ARG A 74 21.62 -6.62 6.59
CA ARG A 74 22.18 -7.13 5.34
C ARG A 74 21.13 -7.12 4.24
N ASP A 75 21.38 -6.35 3.19
CA ASP A 75 20.60 -6.44 1.95
C ASP A 75 21.05 -7.70 1.22
N ASN A 76 20.33 -8.80 1.44
CA ASN A 76 20.71 -10.10 0.92
C ASN A 76 20.61 -10.17 -0.60
N GLU A 77 19.62 -9.51 -1.21
CA GLU A 77 19.42 -9.47 -2.65
C GLU A 77 20.66 -8.92 -3.39
N TYR A 78 21.29 -7.88 -2.83
CA TYR A 78 22.51 -7.32 -3.41
C TYR A 78 23.80 -7.97 -2.87
N GLU A 79 23.91 -8.15 -1.56
CA GLU A 79 25.18 -8.47 -0.89
C GLU A 79 25.49 -9.96 -0.89
N TRP A 80 24.49 -10.84 -0.76
CA TRP A 80 24.72 -12.28 -0.59
C TRP A 80 25.46 -12.88 -1.79
N GLY A 81 24.90 -12.71 -3.00
CA GLY A 81 25.49 -13.22 -4.23
C GLY A 81 26.82 -12.56 -4.63
N LYS A 82 27.10 -11.34 -4.13
CA LYS A 82 28.33 -10.59 -4.45
C LYS A 82 29.46 -10.79 -3.45
N THR A 83 29.12 -11.19 -2.23
CA THR A 83 30.10 -11.55 -1.19
C THR A 83 30.29 -13.06 -1.10
N GLY A 84 29.68 -13.80 -2.03
CA GLY A 84 29.76 -15.25 -2.14
C GLY A 84 31.16 -15.81 -2.09
N ASP A 85 32.10 -15.29 -2.87
CA ASP A 85 33.49 -15.77 -2.84
C ASP A 85 34.20 -15.50 -1.50
N LYS A 86 33.76 -14.49 -0.76
CA LYS A 86 34.33 -14.10 0.54
C LYS A 86 33.80 -14.96 1.69
N PHE A 87 32.56 -15.42 1.61
CA PHE A 87 31.90 -16.15 2.70
C PHE A 87 31.56 -17.62 2.36
N GLY A 88 31.60 -17.98 1.07
CA GLY A 88 31.36 -19.31 0.51
C GLY A 88 29.96 -19.53 -0.09
N GLY A 89 29.21 -18.48 -0.44
CA GLY A 89 27.77 -18.57 -0.74
C GLY A 89 27.42 -18.24 -2.18
N HIS A 90 26.82 -19.19 -2.89
CA HIS A 90 26.36 -19.03 -4.26
C HIS A 90 24.84 -19.12 -4.30
N GLY A 91 24.16 -18.01 -4.57
CA GLY A 91 22.72 -18.00 -4.82
C GLY A 91 21.83 -18.33 -3.62
N ASN A 92 20.55 -18.58 -3.92
CA ASN A 92 19.49 -18.76 -2.93
C ASN A 92 19.54 -20.14 -2.26
N GLU A 93 20.12 -21.13 -2.96
CA GLU A 93 20.34 -22.49 -2.51
C GLU A 93 21.26 -22.58 -1.29
N ASP A 94 22.22 -21.66 -1.21
CA ASP A 94 23.18 -21.61 -0.11
C ASP A 94 22.68 -20.81 1.10
N TRP A 95 21.60 -20.05 0.95
CA TRP A 95 20.94 -19.31 2.03
C TRP A 95 20.03 -20.24 2.86
N VAL A 96 20.65 -21.25 3.46
CA VAL A 96 19.97 -22.28 4.27
C VAL A 96 20.73 -22.46 5.58
N TRP A 97 20.12 -22.01 6.69
CA TRP A 97 20.74 -22.11 8.02
C TRP A 97 21.14 -23.54 8.38
N LYS A 98 20.28 -24.52 8.07
CA LYS A 98 20.51 -25.94 8.38
C LYS A 98 21.83 -26.48 7.83
N THR A 99 22.23 -26.09 6.62
CA THR A 99 23.42 -26.62 5.95
C THR A 99 24.62 -25.67 6.00
N ASN A 100 24.37 -24.36 6.02
CA ASN A 100 25.39 -23.34 5.80
C ASN A 100 25.51 -22.31 6.93
N LYS A 101 25.10 -22.66 8.17
CA LYS A 101 25.10 -21.70 9.30
C LYS A 101 26.42 -20.98 9.55
N GLU A 102 27.57 -21.66 9.51
CA GLU A 102 28.86 -21.01 9.81
C GLU A 102 29.22 -19.91 8.80
N MET A 103 28.80 -20.07 7.55
CA MET A 103 28.91 -19.00 6.56
C MET A 103 27.98 -17.82 6.90
N ILE A 104 26.70 -18.09 7.15
CA ILE A 104 25.69 -17.07 7.46
C ILE A 104 26.09 -16.28 8.72
N LYS A 105 26.63 -16.96 9.74
CA LYS A 105 27.18 -16.36 10.96
C LYS A 105 28.27 -15.34 10.66
N ARG A 106 29.27 -15.71 9.84
CA ARG A 106 30.37 -14.79 9.45
C ARG A 106 29.85 -13.58 8.66
N TYR A 107 28.91 -13.83 7.77
CA TYR A 107 28.26 -12.79 6.98
C TYR A 107 27.50 -11.79 7.87
N TRP A 108 26.71 -12.23 8.83
CA TRP A 108 26.08 -11.31 9.79
C TRP A 108 27.08 -10.62 10.70
N ALA A 109 28.08 -11.34 11.22
CA ALA A 109 29.05 -10.80 12.16
C ALA A 109 29.83 -9.61 11.61
N GLU A 110 30.22 -9.65 10.33
CA GLU A 110 30.89 -8.51 9.70
C GLU A 110 30.00 -7.25 9.70
N ARG A 111 28.71 -7.33 9.31
CA ARG A 111 27.84 -6.15 9.27
C ARG A 111 27.51 -5.62 10.66
N VAL A 112 27.32 -6.50 11.64
CA VAL A 112 27.13 -6.06 13.04
C VAL A 112 28.37 -5.31 13.53
N GLY A 113 29.58 -5.79 13.20
CA GLY A 113 30.82 -5.07 13.47
C GLY A 113 30.89 -3.70 12.79
N GLU A 114 30.52 -3.61 11.51
CA GLU A 114 30.52 -2.36 10.72
C GLU A 114 29.52 -1.31 11.24
N SER A 115 28.38 -1.76 11.76
CA SER A 115 27.28 -0.91 12.22
C SER A 115 27.44 -0.46 13.69
N ARG A 116 28.46 -0.94 14.40
CA ARG A 116 28.71 -0.58 15.80
C ARG A 116 28.83 0.95 15.96
N GLY A 117 28.06 1.50 16.89
CA GLY A 117 28.03 2.93 17.17
C GLY A 117 27.26 3.77 16.14
N LYS A 118 26.43 3.14 15.30
CA LYS A 118 25.48 3.79 14.39
C LYS A 118 24.04 3.58 14.88
N ASN A 119 23.16 4.54 14.58
CA ASN A 119 21.74 4.41 14.86
C ASN A 119 21.17 3.32 13.95
N ALA A 120 20.84 2.18 14.55
CA ALA A 120 20.47 0.97 13.83
C ALA A 120 19.37 0.20 14.57
N ILE A 121 18.50 -0.44 13.79
CA ILE A 121 17.47 -1.37 14.27
C ILE A 121 17.71 -2.71 13.60
N TYR A 122 18.05 -3.73 14.38
CA TYR A 122 18.45 -5.03 13.85
C TYR A 122 17.24 -5.94 13.65
N THR A 123 16.94 -6.24 12.39
CA THR A 123 15.92 -7.24 12.04
C THR A 123 16.40 -8.65 12.39
N LEU A 124 15.61 -9.34 13.23
CA LEU A 124 15.84 -10.71 13.69
C LEU A 124 15.06 -11.74 12.86
N GLY A 125 15.37 -13.02 13.09
CA GLY A 125 14.75 -14.16 12.43
C GLY A 125 15.51 -14.58 11.17
N MET A 126 14.82 -15.16 10.18
CA MET A 126 15.37 -15.44 8.85
C MET A 126 14.24 -15.72 7.87
N ARG A 127 14.32 -15.14 6.69
CA ARG A 127 13.50 -15.51 5.51
C ARG A 127 14.44 -15.82 4.34
N GLY A 128 13.91 -16.03 3.14
CA GLY A 128 14.73 -16.19 1.94
C GLY A 128 15.58 -14.93 1.63
N VAL A 129 16.43 -15.03 0.59
CA VAL A 129 17.33 -13.93 0.17
C VAL A 129 16.56 -12.67 -0.21
N HIS A 130 15.41 -12.83 -0.85
CA HIS A 130 14.45 -11.76 -1.11
C HIS A 130 13.12 -12.09 -0.42
N ASP A 131 11.97 -11.64 -0.92
CA ASP A 131 10.64 -11.89 -0.34
C ASP A 131 10.13 -13.33 -0.61
N THR A 132 11.00 -14.32 -0.38
CA THR A 132 10.70 -15.76 -0.43
C THR A 132 10.71 -16.37 0.96
N GLY A 133 10.04 -17.52 1.11
CA GLY A 133 9.96 -18.22 2.38
C GLY A 133 11.31 -18.76 2.86
N ILE A 134 11.45 -19.00 4.17
CA ILE A 134 12.64 -19.67 4.71
C ILE A 134 12.85 -21.06 4.07
N ASN A 135 14.04 -21.26 3.48
CA ASN A 135 14.40 -22.47 2.73
C ASN A 135 14.90 -23.61 3.62
N GLY A 136 14.75 -24.86 3.16
CA GLY A 136 15.36 -26.03 3.79
C GLY A 136 14.55 -26.70 4.91
N TYR A 137 13.27 -26.33 5.06
CA TYR A 137 12.38 -26.85 6.09
C TYR A 137 11.01 -27.25 5.51
N ASN A 138 10.53 -28.42 5.91
CA ASN A 138 9.34 -29.04 5.33
C ASN A 138 8.06 -28.84 6.16
N SER A 139 8.20 -28.39 7.42
CA SER A 139 7.06 -28.17 8.32
C SER A 139 7.23 -26.90 9.15
N THR A 140 6.11 -26.38 9.67
CA THR A 140 6.13 -25.24 10.60
C THR A 140 6.95 -25.55 11.85
N ALA A 141 6.87 -26.77 12.39
CA ALA A 141 7.65 -27.17 13.56
C ALA A 141 9.17 -27.11 13.31
N GLU A 142 9.63 -27.58 12.14
CA GLU A 142 11.04 -27.48 11.75
C GLU A 142 11.49 -26.01 11.60
N ARG A 143 10.64 -25.16 11.03
CA ARG A 143 10.91 -23.71 10.90
C ARG A 143 10.99 -23.04 12.26
N VAL A 144 10.08 -23.35 13.19
CA VAL A 144 10.09 -22.85 14.57
C VAL A 144 11.40 -23.22 15.27
N ALA A 145 11.83 -24.47 15.18
CA ALA A 145 13.10 -24.92 15.77
C ALA A 145 14.30 -24.16 15.19
N ALA A 146 14.32 -23.97 13.87
CA ALA A 146 15.39 -23.23 13.21
C ALA A 146 15.41 -21.74 13.60
N LEU A 147 14.26 -21.06 13.55
CA LEU A 147 14.13 -19.66 13.94
C LEU A 147 14.52 -19.45 15.40
N THR A 148 14.23 -20.41 16.27
CA THR A 148 14.68 -20.38 17.68
C THR A 148 16.22 -20.39 17.79
N GLU A 149 16.92 -21.28 17.07
CA GLU A 149 18.40 -21.29 17.03
C GLU A 149 18.96 -20.00 16.43
N ILE A 150 18.34 -19.51 15.34
CA ILE A 150 18.78 -18.31 14.62
C ILE A 150 18.66 -17.05 15.49
N ILE A 151 17.50 -16.82 16.10
CA ILE A 151 17.26 -15.65 16.96
C ILE A 151 18.20 -15.69 18.16
N ALA A 152 18.42 -16.86 18.76
CA ALA A 152 19.37 -17.01 19.86
C ALA A 152 20.81 -16.63 19.43
N TYR A 153 21.25 -17.09 18.25
CA TYR A 153 22.56 -16.71 17.71
C TYR A 153 22.65 -15.20 17.41
N GLN A 154 21.64 -14.61 16.77
CA GLN A 154 21.64 -13.18 16.44
C GLN A 154 21.75 -12.32 17.71
N ARG A 155 21.05 -12.70 18.78
CA ARG A 155 21.19 -12.02 20.07
C ARG A 155 22.56 -12.17 20.69
N GLN A 156 23.15 -13.37 20.63
CA GLN A 156 24.52 -13.58 21.08
C GLN A 156 25.51 -12.71 20.28
N LEU A 157 25.33 -12.62 18.97
CA LEU A 157 26.17 -11.80 18.11
C LEU A 157 26.10 -10.31 18.46
N LEU A 158 24.90 -9.79 18.75
CA LEU A 158 24.73 -8.41 19.24
C LEU A 158 25.41 -8.21 20.60
N ALA A 159 25.25 -9.18 21.52
CA ALA A 159 25.90 -9.17 22.83
C ALA A 159 27.43 -9.08 22.72
N ASP A 160 28.02 -9.91 21.88
CA ASP A 160 29.46 -10.01 21.70
C ASP A 160 30.06 -8.78 20.99
N SER A 161 29.31 -8.19 20.05
CA SER A 161 29.82 -7.15 19.15
C SER A 161 29.58 -5.74 19.64
N ILE A 162 28.45 -5.50 20.32
CA ILE A 162 27.96 -4.16 20.66
C ILE A 162 27.84 -3.99 22.18
N GLY A 163 27.09 -4.86 22.86
CA GLY A 163 26.79 -4.76 24.28
C GLY A 163 25.46 -5.43 24.64
N ASP A 164 24.88 -5.07 25.78
CA ASP A 164 23.64 -5.69 26.28
C ASP A 164 22.52 -5.69 25.20
N PRO A 165 22.10 -6.87 24.70
CA PRO A 165 21.10 -6.94 23.64
C PRO A 165 19.76 -6.35 24.06
N THR A 166 19.41 -6.30 25.35
CA THR A 166 18.14 -5.69 25.79
C THR A 166 18.09 -4.17 25.61
N THR A 167 19.24 -3.54 25.35
CA THR A 167 19.37 -2.09 25.10
C THR A 167 19.55 -1.76 23.61
N ILE A 168 19.67 -2.77 22.75
CA ILE A 168 19.92 -2.62 21.32
C ILE A 168 18.58 -2.75 20.58
N PRO A 169 18.14 -1.74 19.79
CA PRO A 169 16.89 -1.83 19.04
C PRO A 169 16.88 -3.05 18.11
N GLN A 170 15.90 -3.91 18.31
CA GLN A 170 15.70 -5.14 17.56
C GLN A 170 14.24 -5.25 17.15
N ILE A 171 14.01 -5.79 15.96
CA ILE A 171 12.67 -5.97 15.44
C ILE A 171 12.48 -7.37 14.89
N PHE A 172 11.32 -7.96 15.17
CA PHE A 172 10.89 -9.22 14.58
C PHE A 172 9.58 -9.00 13.82
N ILE A 173 9.55 -9.40 12.56
CA ILE A 173 8.44 -9.16 11.65
C ILE A 173 7.81 -10.51 11.30
N PRO A 174 6.74 -10.95 12.00
CA PRO A 174 6.02 -12.19 11.67
C PRO A 174 5.25 -12.02 10.36
N TYR A 175 5.96 -12.14 9.23
CA TYR A 175 5.41 -11.92 7.89
C TYR A 175 5.29 -13.23 7.10
N LYS A 176 4.18 -13.37 6.36
CA LYS A 176 3.86 -14.57 5.54
C LYS A 176 4.01 -15.86 6.36
N GLU A 177 4.89 -16.77 5.96
CA GLU A 177 5.10 -18.07 6.61
C GLU A 177 5.70 -17.97 8.03
N VAL A 178 6.33 -16.84 8.35
CA VAL A 178 6.88 -16.59 9.69
C VAL A 178 5.75 -16.28 10.69
N LEU A 179 4.62 -15.72 10.22
CA LEU A 179 3.43 -15.54 11.07
C LEU A 179 2.87 -16.89 11.53
N ASP A 180 2.86 -17.89 10.64
CA ASP A 180 2.43 -19.25 11.00
C ASP A 180 3.37 -19.86 12.06
N CYS A 181 4.67 -19.58 11.98
CA CYS A 181 5.65 -20.02 12.97
C CYS A 181 5.43 -19.33 14.34
N TYR A 182 5.17 -18.02 14.33
CA TYR A 182 4.83 -17.25 15.53
C TYR A 182 3.58 -17.80 16.22
N ASN A 183 2.49 -17.95 15.45
CA ASN A 183 1.24 -18.52 15.94
C ASN A 183 1.36 -20.00 16.36
N ALA A 184 2.37 -20.73 15.87
CA ALA A 184 2.69 -22.10 16.29
C ALA A 184 3.59 -22.17 17.54
N GLY A 185 3.89 -21.05 18.20
CA GLY A 185 4.58 -21.01 19.48
C GLY A 185 6.07 -20.64 19.42
N LEU A 186 6.56 -20.09 18.30
CA LEU A 186 7.91 -19.49 18.25
C LEU A 186 8.02 -18.38 19.31
N GLN A 187 8.96 -18.56 20.24
CA GLN A 187 9.20 -17.58 21.30
C GLN A 187 10.13 -16.47 20.80
N VAL A 188 9.70 -15.22 21.00
CA VAL A 188 10.48 -14.03 20.69
C VAL A 188 10.80 -13.31 22.01
N PRO A 189 12.07 -12.99 22.32
CA PRO A 189 12.43 -12.35 23.58
C PRO A 189 11.67 -11.04 23.84
N GLU A 190 11.29 -10.80 25.10
CA GLU A 190 10.34 -9.75 25.51
C GLU A 190 10.72 -8.31 25.09
N ASP A 191 12.01 -8.01 25.01
CA ASP A 191 12.55 -6.69 24.61
C ASP A 191 12.54 -6.45 23.08
N VAL A 192 12.27 -7.48 22.28
CA VAL A 192 12.20 -7.35 20.81
C VAL A 192 10.81 -6.84 20.40
N THR A 193 10.80 -5.74 19.64
CA THR A 193 9.59 -5.18 19.04
C THR A 193 8.97 -6.16 18.05
N LEU A 194 7.66 -6.39 18.19
CA LEU A 194 6.88 -7.15 17.20
C LEU A 194 6.30 -6.19 16.17
N MET A 195 6.64 -6.37 14.90
CA MET A 195 6.11 -5.54 13.82
C MET A 195 5.06 -6.28 13.00
N TRP A 196 3.82 -5.86 13.17
CA TRP A 196 2.67 -6.37 12.45
C TRP A 196 2.61 -5.80 11.05
N VAL A 197 2.02 -6.53 10.10
CA VAL A 197 2.02 -6.16 8.68
C VAL A 197 0.59 -6.15 8.15
N ASP A 198 0.32 -5.22 7.23
CA ASP A 198 -0.87 -5.29 6.40
C ASP A 198 -0.82 -6.42 5.37
N ASP A 199 -1.88 -6.54 4.58
CA ASP A 199 -2.00 -7.45 3.45
C ASP A 199 -1.31 -6.94 2.18
N ASN A 200 -0.43 -5.94 2.37
CA ASN A 200 0.20 -5.13 1.34
C ASN A 200 -0.72 -4.19 0.58
N HIS A 201 -2.03 -4.17 0.89
CA HIS A 201 -3.04 -3.34 0.22
C HIS A 201 -3.74 -2.39 1.20
N GLY A 202 -3.20 -2.23 2.41
CA GLY A 202 -3.67 -1.32 3.43
C GLY A 202 -4.52 -1.95 4.52
N TYR A 203 -4.74 -3.27 4.58
CA TYR A 203 -5.53 -3.89 5.67
C TYR A 203 -4.65 -4.71 6.61
N ILE A 204 -4.59 -4.32 7.90
CA ILE A 204 -3.72 -4.96 8.89
C ILE A 204 -4.17 -6.41 9.13
N ARG A 205 -3.25 -7.38 9.00
CA ARG A 205 -3.58 -8.82 9.01
C ARG A 205 -3.82 -9.39 10.40
N GLN A 206 -3.09 -8.87 11.39
CA GLN A 206 -3.16 -9.27 12.79
C GLN A 206 -2.67 -8.11 13.65
N MET A 207 -3.32 -7.94 14.79
CA MET A 207 -3.01 -6.98 15.84
C MET A 207 -2.62 -7.74 17.11
N PRO A 208 -1.85 -7.14 18.02
CA PRO A 208 -1.39 -7.84 19.21
C PRO A 208 -2.55 -8.16 20.14
N ASN A 209 -2.54 -9.36 20.72
CA ASN A 209 -3.41 -9.71 21.84
C ASN A 209 -2.93 -9.02 23.13
N GLN A 210 -3.70 -9.16 24.22
CA GLN A 210 -3.38 -8.49 25.50
C GLN A 210 -1.99 -8.84 26.05
N ALA A 211 -1.51 -10.08 25.88
CA ALA A 211 -0.18 -10.47 26.32
C ALA A 211 0.91 -9.84 25.43
N GLU A 212 0.68 -9.79 24.12
CA GLU A 212 1.59 -9.16 23.14
C GLU A 212 1.66 -7.63 23.34
N GLN A 213 0.56 -6.99 23.73
CA GLN A 213 0.52 -5.56 24.09
C GLN A 213 1.35 -5.26 25.36
N ALA A 214 1.49 -6.22 26.27
CA ALA A 214 2.21 -6.04 27.54
C ALA A 214 3.75 -6.24 27.42
N ARG A 215 4.25 -6.65 26.25
CA ARG A 215 5.67 -6.93 26.02
C ARG A 215 6.50 -5.65 26.14
N SER A 216 7.66 -5.74 26.76
CA SER A 216 8.54 -4.57 26.98
C SER A 216 9.12 -3.97 25.70
N GLY A 217 9.27 -4.77 24.64
CA GLY A 217 9.72 -4.32 23.33
C GLY A 217 8.65 -3.61 22.51
N GLY A 218 7.39 -3.62 22.99
CA GLY A 218 6.30 -2.94 22.33
C GLY A 218 5.91 -3.55 20.97
N ASN A 219 5.12 -2.80 20.21
CA ASN A 219 4.56 -3.23 18.94
C ASN A 219 4.66 -2.13 17.86
N ALA A 220 4.92 -2.56 16.64
CA ALA A 220 5.10 -1.71 15.47
C ALA A 220 4.22 -2.16 14.30
N VAL A 221 4.09 -1.32 13.27
CA VAL A 221 3.38 -1.66 12.01
C VAL A 221 4.27 -1.40 10.79
N TYR A 222 4.21 -2.32 9.83
CA TYR A 222 4.67 -2.15 8.46
C TYR A 222 3.46 -2.06 7.53
N TYR A 223 3.27 -0.90 6.89
CA TYR A 223 2.06 -0.55 6.13
C TYR A 223 2.40 -0.11 4.71
N HIS A 224 1.54 -0.36 3.72
CA HIS A 224 1.86 -0.14 2.31
C HIS A 224 1.06 0.99 1.66
N LEU A 225 1.78 1.91 1.01
CA LEU A 225 1.26 2.88 0.02
C LEU A 225 1.66 2.52 -1.43
N SER A 226 2.51 1.50 -1.58
CA SER A 226 2.99 0.91 -2.82
C SER A 226 3.37 -0.56 -2.55
N TYR A 227 3.19 -1.46 -3.52
CA TYR A 227 3.56 -2.87 -3.34
C TYR A 227 4.07 -3.54 -4.61
N TRP A 228 5.22 -4.21 -4.49
CA TRP A 228 5.80 -5.08 -5.52
C TRP A 228 5.78 -6.54 -5.06
N GLY A 229 4.73 -7.27 -5.42
CA GLY A 229 4.62 -8.69 -5.13
C GLY A 229 3.26 -9.28 -5.49
N SER A 230 3.03 -10.50 -5.01
CA SER A 230 1.77 -11.24 -5.16
C SER A 230 0.76 -10.90 -4.05
N PRO A 231 -0.56 -10.98 -4.28
CA PRO A 231 -1.21 -11.47 -5.50
C PRO A 231 -1.04 -10.53 -6.69
N ASP A 232 -1.16 -9.22 -6.47
CA ASP A 232 -1.06 -8.21 -7.52
C ASP A 232 -0.29 -6.99 -7.00
N SER A 233 0.56 -6.44 -7.85
CA SER A 233 1.34 -5.25 -7.53
C SER A 233 0.60 -3.97 -7.90
N TYR A 234 0.94 -2.86 -7.22
CA TYR A 234 0.54 -1.51 -7.60
C TYR A 234 1.72 -0.57 -7.36
N LEU A 235 2.29 -0.05 -8.45
CA LEU A 235 3.58 0.62 -8.50
C LEU A 235 3.54 1.95 -9.24
N TRP A 236 2.47 2.23 -9.97
CA TRP A 236 2.37 3.39 -10.83
C TRP A 236 1.85 4.62 -10.09
N LEU A 237 0.66 4.52 -9.47
CA LEU A 237 0.02 5.60 -8.72
C LEU A 237 -0.48 5.09 -7.37
N SER A 238 -0.45 5.94 -6.34
CA SER A 238 -1.06 5.61 -5.06
C SER A 238 -2.52 6.03 -5.02
N SER A 239 -3.40 5.11 -4.60
CA SER A 239 -4.82 5.36 -4.39
C SER A 239 -5.28 5.01 -2.97
N ILE A 240 -4.35 4.91 -2.02
CA ILE A 240 -4.65 4.66 -0.60
C ILE A 240 -5.06 5.99 0.03
N SER A 241 -6.32 6.13 0.45
CA SER A 241 -6.84 7.40 0.95
C SER A 241 -6.34 7.72 2.37
N PRO A 242 -6.24 9.02 2.73
CA PRO A 242 -6.08 9.45 4.13
C PRO A 242 -7.10 8.81 5.07
N SER A 243 -8.35 8.62 4.62
CA SER A 243 -9.38 7.94 5.42
C SER A 243 -9.03 6.47 5.70
N LEU A 244 -8.52 5.71 4.72
CA LEU A 244 -8.12 4.31 4.92
C LEU A 244 -6.90 4.21 5.83
N CYS A 245 -5.88 5.05 5.60
CA CYS A 245 -4.72 5.13 6.48
C CYS A 245 -5.13 5.46 7.92
N SER A 246 -6.00 6.46 8.13
CA SER A 246 -6.50 6.82 9.45
C SER A 246 -7.20 5.65 10.13
N TYR A 247 -8.13 5.02 9.42
CA TYR A 247 -8.91 3.92 9.99
C TYR A 247 -8.03 2.76 10.45
N GLU A 248 -7.08 2.32 9.62
CA GLU A 248 -6.25 1.16 9.94
C GLU A 248 -5.15 1.50 10.96
N LEU A 249 -4.53 2.67 10.87
CA LEU A 249 -3.45 3.08 11.77
C LEU A 249 -3.95 3.55 13.14
N CYS A 250 -5.10 4.24 13.23
CA CYS A 250 -5.72 4.55 14.53
C CYS A 250 -6.22 3.27 15.21
N LYS A 251 -6.82 2.34 14.44
CA LYS A 251 -7.20 1.02 14.95
C LYS A 251 -5.98 0.26 15.48
N ALA A 252 -4.84 0.29 14.77
CA ALA A 252 -3.59 -0.31 15.23
C ALA A 252 -3.10 0.32 16.55
N TYR A 253 -3.11 1.65 16.62
CA TYR A 253 -2.70 2.40 17.80
C TYR A 253 -3.55 2.08 19.03
N ASP A 254 -4.88 2.03 18.87
CA ASP A 254 -5.83 1.67 19.93
C ASP A 254 -5.65 0.22 20.40
N GLN A 255 -5.10 -0.65 19.55
CA GLN A 255 -4.73 -2.02 19.89
C GLN A 255 -3.27 -2.17 20.37
N GLY A 256 -2.60 -1.08 20.75
CA GLY A 256 -1.28 -1.12 21.39
C GLY A 256 -0.10 -1.16 20.41
N ILE A 257 -0.30 -0.87 19.13
CA ILE A 257 0.79 -0.70 18.14
C ILE A 257 1.25 0.77 18.11
N GLN A 258 2.13 1.14 19.05
CA GLN A 258 2.43 2.54 19.37
C GLN A 258 3.91 2.92 19.25
N ASP A 259 4.82 1.96 19.08
CA ASP A 259 6.27 2.22 19.19
C ASP A 259 6.93 2.65 17.88
N GLN A 260 6.50 2.08 16.75
CA GLN A 260 7.09 2.39 15.44
C GLN A 260 6.13 2.10 14.28
N TRP A 261 6.05 3.03 13.33
CA TRP A 261 5.41 2.80 12.03
C TRP A 261 6.44 2.91 10.91
N ILE A 262 6.45 1.95 10.00
CA ILE A 262 7.24 1.96 8.77
C ILE A 262 6.28 1.87 7.59
N ILE A 263 6.41 2.80 6.63
CA ILE A 263 5.51 2.91 5.49
C ILE A 263 6.28 2.57 4.20
N ASN A 264 5.83 1.55 3.46
CA ASN A 264 6.33 1.29 2.11
C ASN A 264 5.77 2.34 1.15
N VAL A 265 6.64 3.21 0.64
CA VAL A 265 6.30 4.30 -0.27
C VAL A 265 6.75 4.07 -1.70
N GLY A 266 7.22 2.86 -2.03
CA GLY A 266 7.77 2.54 -3.35
C GLY A 266 8.86 3.52 -3.77
N ASP A 267 8.60 4.27 -4.83
CA ASP A 267 9.50 5.28 -5.38
C ASP A 267 9.41 6.67 -4.71
N ILE A 268 8.68 6.79 -3.60
CA ILE A 268 8.26 8.02 -2.90
C ILE A 268 7.23 8.81 -3.70
N LYS A 269 7.55 9.16 -4.94
CA LYS A 269 6.61 9.79 -5.89
C LYS A 269 5.81 8.67 -6.59
N PRO A 270 4.48 8.79 -6.78
CA PRO A 270 3.64 9.96 -6.52
C PRO A 270 2.73 9.80 -5.27
N ALA A 271 3.28 9.35 -4.13
CA ALA A 271 2.53 9.13 -2.88
C ALA A 271 2.81 10.20 -1.82
N GLU A 272 3.09 11.45 -2.23
CA GLU A 272 3.57 12.50 -1.35
C GLU A 272 2.54 12.92 -0.29
N GLU A 273 1.28 13.11 -0.69
CA GLU A 273 0.20 13.49 0.22
C GLU A 273 -0.11 12.36 1.20
N GLU A 274 -0.15 11.12 0.72
CA GLU A 274 -0.42 9.92 1.51
C GLU A 274 0.70 9.65 2.52
N LEU A 275 1.96 9.86 2.12
CA LEU A 275 3.10 9.78 3.03
C LEU A 275 3.06 10.89 4.08
N GLU A 276 2.83 12.16 3.67
CA GLU A 276 2.72 13.28 4.60
C GLU A 276 1.60 13.03 5.62
N PHE A 277 0.46 12.50 5.16
CA PHE A 277 -0.65 12.10 6.03
C PHE A 277 -0.22 11.08 7.09
N CYS A 278 0.42 9.99 6.67
CA CYS A 278 0.87 8.95 7.61
C CYS A 278 1.86 9.50 8.64
N MET A 279 2.74 10.43 8.25
CA MET A 279 3.72 11.04 9.15
C MET A 279 3.07 12.05 10.12
N ASP A 280 2.12 12.86 9.64
CA ASP A 280 1.34 13.77 10.48
C ASP A 280 0.52 13.01 11.52
N LEU A 281 -0.10 11.90 11.12
CA LEU A 281 -0.85 11.02 12.03
C LEU A 281 0.07 10.30 13.02
N ALA A 282 1.24 9.82 12.59
CA ALA A 282 2.21 9.20 13.49
C ALA A 282 2.73 10.18 14.54
N TRP A 283 2.88 11.45 14.18
CA TRP A 283 3.32 12.51 15.09
C TRP A 283 2.24 12.90 16.11
N ASP A 284 0.98 12.96 15.67
CA ASP A 284 -0.17 13.23 16.53
C ASP A 284 -1.38 12.40 16.11
N ILE A 285 -1.59 11.29 16.81
CA ILE A 285 -2.66 10.32 16.53
C ILE A 285 -4.07 10.94 16.59
N ASN A 286 -4.24 12.06 17.29
CA ASN A 286 -5.53 12.73 17.45
C ASN A 286 -5.79 13.80 16.38
N SER A 287 -4.79 14.14 15.56
CA SER A 287 -4.89 15.22 14.57
C SER A 287 -5.86 14.90 13.43
N TRP A 288 -5.90 13.63 12.99
CA TRP A 288 -6.71 13.15 11.86
C TRP A 288 -7.38 11.83 12.18
N THR A 289 -8.25 11.83 13.18
CA THR A 289 -9.06 10.65 13.57
C THR A 289 -9.92 10.17 12.39
N PRO A 290 -10.39 8.90 12.39
CA PRO A 290 -11.15 8.36 11.26
C PRO A 290 -12.41 9.16 10.90
N GLU A 291 -13.04 9.84 11.86
CA GLU A 291 -14.19 10.72 11.61
C GLU A 291 -13.82 12.01 10.87
N HIS A 292 -12.54 12.40 10.85
CA HIS A 292 -12.08 13.68 10.32
C HIS A 292 -11.03 13.56 9.20
N ALA A 293 -10.44 12.39 8.99
CA ALA A 293 -9.38 12.16 8.02
C ALA A 293 -9.75 12.57 6.58
N TYR A 294 -11.02 12.48 6.19
CA TYR A 294 -11.50 12.93 4.88
C TYR A 294 -11.30 14.44 4.62
N LYS A 295 -11.05 15.24 5.67
CA LYS A 295 -10.78 16.69 5.57
C LYS A 295 -9.30 16.99 5.36
N TYR A 296 -8.42 15.99 5.46
CA TYR A 296 -6.97 16.17 5.36
C TYR A 296 -6.59 16.79 4.01
N THR A 297 -7.10 16.23 2.92
CA THR A 297 -6.77 16.67 1.55
C THR A 297 -7.09 18.14 1.34
N ARG A 298 -8.24 18.64 1.84
CA ARG A 298 -8.55 20.08 1.82
C ARG A 298 -7.50 20.90 2.58
N SER A 299 -7.17 20.50 3.80
CA SER A 299 -6.18 21.19 4.64
C SER A 299 -4.80 21.22 3.98
N TRP A 300 -4.36 20.09 3.45
CA TRP A 300 -3.13 19.95 2.69
C TRP A 300 -3.14 20.81 1.41
N ALA A 301 -4.22 20.80 0.65
CA ALA A 301 -4.37 21.61 -0.57
C ALA A 301 -4.35 23.11 -0.26
N ALA A 302 -4.96 23.55 0.84
CA ALA A 302 -4.90 24.94 1.28
C ALA A 302 -3.46 25.38 1.61
N ARG A 303 -2.67 24.52 2.25
CA ARG A 303 -1.24 24.78 2.54
C ARG A 303 -0.37 24.77 1.28
N THR A 304 -0.66 23.88 0.32
CA THR A 304 0.19 23.64 -0.86
C THR A 304 -0.14 24.57 -2.02
N PHE A 305 -1.43 24.80 -2.29
CA PHE A 305 -1.91 25.54 -3.45
C PHE A 305 -2.59 26.86 -3.09
N GLY A 306 -3.07 27.01 -1.85
CA GLY A 306 -3.80 28.18 -1.37
C GLY A 306 -5.29 27.91 -1.17
N GLU A 307 -5.91 28.70 -0.29
CA GLU A 307 -7.32 28.52 0.12
C GLU A 307 -8.30 28.55 -1.06
N GLU A 308 -8.02 29.34 -2.10
CA GLU A 308 -8.85 29.49 -3.30
C GLU A 308 -9.10 28.18 -4.05
N TYR A 309 -8.18 27.22 -3.97
CA TYR A 309 -8.25 25.97 -4.74
C TYR A 309 -8.54 24.74 -3.86
N ALA A 310 -8.55 24.91 -2.54
CA ALA A 310 -8.55 23.82 -1.58
C ALA A 310 -9.80 22.92 -1.67
N ASP A 311 -10.98 23.52 -1.80
CA ASP A 311 -12.25 22.79 -1.85
C ASP A 311 -12.38 21.99 -3.16
N GLU A 312 -12.00 22.58 -4.30
CA GLU A 312 -12.07 21.93 -5.61
C GLU A 312 -11.05 20.78 -5.72
N ILE A 313 -9.82 20.97 -5.22
CA ILE A 313 -8.81 19.89 -5.14
C ILE A 313 -9.29 18.77 -4.22
N ASN A 314 -9.88 19.11 -3.08
CA ASN A 314 -10.45 18.12 -2.16
C ASN A 314 -11.55 17.29 -2.82
N GLU A 315 -12.48 17.93 -3.54
CA GLU A 315 -13.53 17.23 -4.27
C GLU A 315 -12.95 16.24 -5.30
N ILE A 316 -11.98 16.70 -6.11
CA ILE A 316 -11.27 15.88 -7.11
C ILE A 316 -10.62 14.66 -6.46
N LYS A 317 -9.84 14.87 -5.40
CA LYS A 317 -9.05 13.82 -4.75
C LYS A 317 -9.93 12.85 -3.95
N MET A 318 -10.99 13.31 -3.30
CA MET A 318 -11.96 12.43 -2.64
C MET A 318 -12.64 11.49 -3.65
N ALA A 319 -13.01 11.99 -4.83
CA ALA A 319 -13.53 11.16 -5.91
C ALA A 319 -12.47 10.21 -6.48
N TYR A 320 -11.23 10.68 -6.69
CA TYR A 320 -10.10 9.83 -7.12
C TYR A 320 -9.88 8.64 -6.17
N TYR A 321 -9.86 8.89 -4.85
CA TYR A 321 -9.70 7.84 -3.85
C TYR A 321 -10.87 6.87 -3.82
N ARG A 322 -12.11 7.38 -3.84
CA ARG A 322 -13.32 6.54 -3.87
C ARG A 322 -13.32 5.63 -5.10
N LEU A 323 -13.01 6.17 -6.28
CA LEU A 323 -12.97 5.37 -7.51
C LEU A 323 -11.81 4.36 -7.49
N GLY A 324 -10.67 4.73 -6.87
CA GLY A 324 -9.48 3.89 -6.73
C GLY A 324 -9.59 2.79 -5.67
N ILE A 325 -10.54 2.85 -4.73
CA ILE A 325 -10.72 1.81 -3.70
C ILE A 325 -11.32 0.52 -4.28
N ALA A 326 -12.20 0.65 -5.29
CA ALA A 326 -12.82 -0.49 -5.95
C ALA A 326 -11.81 -1.25 -6.82
N ALA A 327 -10.93 -0.51 -7.50
CA ALA A 327 -9.83 -1.05 -8.26
C ALA A 327 -8.75 0.03 -8.45
N LYS A 328 -7.52 -0.30 -8.06
CA LYS A 328 -6.33 0.50 -8.36
C LYS A 328 -6.11 0.58 -9.88
N PRO A 329 -5.34 1.55 -10.40
CA PRO A 329 -5.13 1.72 -11.84
C PRO A 329 -4.65 0.44 -12.55
N GLU A 330 -3.82 -0.36 -11.89
CA GLU A 330 -3.31 -1.64 -12.38
C GLU A 330 -4.33 -2.78 -12.32
N HIS A 331 -5.37 -2.63 -11.49
CA HIS A 331 -6.34 -3.68 -11.18
C HIS A 331 -7.70 -3.46 -11.83
N VAL A 332 -7.86 -2.40 -12.65
CA VAL A 332 -9.15 -2.07 -13.29
C VAL A 332 -9.75 -3.26 -14.07
N GLN A 333 -8.91 -4.07 -14.71
CA GLN A 333 -9.34 -5.28 -15.42
C GLN A 333 -9.93 -6.38 -14.52
N LEU A 334 -9.59 -6.36 -13.22
CA LEU A 334 -10.09 -7.26 -12.18
C LEU A 334 -11.34 -6.68 -11.50
N CYS A 335 -11.73 -5.45 -11.83
CA CYS A 335 -12.91 -4.81 -11.25
C CYS A 335 -14.15 -5.63 -11.63
N HIS A 336 -14.83 -6.14 -10.61
CA HIS A 336 -16.11 -6.80 -10.76
C HIS A 336 -17.20 -5.74 -10.89
N PHE A 337 -17.54 -5.42 -12.14
CA PHE A 337 -18.80 -4.75 -12.45
C PHE A 337 -19.86 -5.83 -12.37
N ASP A 338 -20.42 -5.99 -11.19
CA ASP A 338 -21.22 -7.16 -10.84
C ASP A 338 -22.36 -7.36 -11.83
N HIS A 339 -22.80 -6.28 -12.50
CA HIS A 339 -24.13 -6.29 -13.05
C HIS A 339 -24.35 -5.56 -14.39
N SER A 340 -23.56 -4.59 -14.87
CA SER A 340 -23.83 -4.05 -16.22
C SER A 340 -22.76 -3.19 -16.91
N ASN A 341 -22.92 -3.02 -18.23
CA ASN A 341 -22.22 -1.99 -19.00
C ASN A 341 -22.56 -0.56 -18.57
N ALA A 342 -23.72 -0.32 -17.93
CA ALA A 342 -24.09 1.00 -17.45
C ALA A 342 -23.27 1.40 -16.22
N GLU A 343 -22.92 0.45 -15.35
CA GLU A 343 -21.99 0.67 -14.23
C GLU A 343 -20.59 1.07 -14.73
N VAL A 344 -20.12 0.40 -15.79
CA VAL A 344 -18.88 0.76 -16.49
C VAL A 344 -18.96 2.19 -17.06
N ASP A 345 -20.06 2.53 -17.73
CA ASP A 345 -20.27 3.86 -18.30
C ASP A 345 -20.34 4.95 -17.21
N ALA A 346 -20.99 4.67 -16.08
CA ALA A 346 -21.07 5.57 -14.92
C ALA A 346 -19.68 5.82 -14.32
N ARG A 347 -18.90 4.76 -14.06
CA ARG A 347 -17.52 4.89 -13.56
C ARG A 347 -16.66 5.74 -14.50
N ILE A 348 -16.73 5.50 -15.81
CA ILE A 348 -15.99 6.30 -16.80
C ILE A 348 -16.44 7.77 -16.76
N ALA A 349 -17.74 8.04 -16.66
CA ALA A 349 -18.26 9.39 -16.57
C ALA A 349 -17.78 10.12 -15.30
N GLU A 350 -17.72 9.42 -14.16
CA GLU A 350 -17.20 9.99 -12.91
C GLU A 350 -15.69 10.30 -12.98
N TYR A 351 -14.89 9.42 -13.60
CA TYR A 351 -13.49 9.74 -13.89
C TYR A 351 -13.35 10.92 -14.85
N GLN A 352 -14.18 10.99 -15.90
CA GLN A 352 -14.15 12.10 -16.86
C GLN A 352 -14.53 13.44 -16.21
N ASP A 353 -15.46 13.43 -15.23
CA ASP A 353 -15.81 14.63 -14.46
C ASP A 353 -14.59 15.19 -13.71
N ILE A 354 -13.87 14.34 -12.97
CA ILE A 354 -12.67 14.79 -12.25
C ILE A 354 -11.51 15.14 -13.18
N TYR A 355 -11.38 14.47 -14.33
CA TYR A 355 -10.43 14.84 -15.38
C TYR A 355 -10.69 16.28 -15.86
N ASN A 356 -11.95 16.59 -16.18
CA ASN A 356 -12.33 17.90 -16.71
C ASN A 356 -12.11 19.02 -15.66
N LYS A 357 -12.45 18.75 -14.39
CA LYS A 357 -12.21 19.67 -13.27
C LYS A 357 -10.71 19.97 -13.12
N VAL A 358 -9.88 18.94 -13.14
CA VAL A 358 -8.42 19.06 -13.06
C VAL A 358 -7.84 19.93 -14.20
N VAL A 359 -8.20 19.61 -15.45
CA VAL A 359 -7.66 20.34 -16.62
C VAL A 359 -8.11 21.80 -16.61
N SER A 360 -9.36 22.07 -16.22
CA SER A 360 -9.89 23.42 -16.08
C SER A 360 -9.14 24.22 -15.01
N LEU A 361 -8.91 23.60 -13.84
CA LEU A 361 -8.27 24.22 -12.70
C LEU A 361 -6.80 24.61 -12.98
N ARG A 362 -6.07 23.83 -13.79
CA ARG A 362 -4.68 24.10 -14.17
C ARG A 362 -4.42 25.55 -14.62
N SER A 363 -5.35 26.13 -15.38
CA SER A 363 -5.23 27.49 -15.91
C SER A 363 -5.26 28.57 -14.83
N ARG A 364 -5.98 28.32 -13.73
CA ARG A 364 -6.15 29.19 -12.56
C ARG A 364 -5.00 29.06 -11.57
N ILE A 365 -4.32 27.90 -11.53
CA ILE A 365 -3.17 27.70 -10.63
C ILE A 365 -2.04 28.69 -10.98
N PRO A 366 -1.46 29.38 -9.98
CA PRO A 366 -0.33 30.28 -10.17
C PRO A 366 0.84 29.60 -10.90
N SER A 367 1.50 30.32 -11.81
CA SER A 367 2.56 29.76 -12.66
C SER A 367 3.69 29.10 -11.87
N SER A 368 4.02 29.61 -10.68
CA SER A 368 5.02 29.05 -9.77
C SER A 368 4.64 27.67 -9.21
N LEU A 369 3.35 27.35 -9.13
CA LEU A 369 2.83 26.10 -8.57
C LEU A 369 2.37 25.10 -9.64
N ARG A 370 2.34 25.48 -10.93
CA ARG A 370 1.84 24.61 -12.01
C ARG A 370 2.61 23.29 -12.14
N ASN A 371 3.92 23.28 -11.90
CA ASN A 371 4.69 22.03 -11.89
C ASN A 371 4.25 21.11 -10.74
N ALA A 372 4.06 21.68 -9.54
CA ALA A 372 3.59 20.94 -8.37
C ALA A 372 2.16 20.43 -8.58
N TYR A 373 1.28 21.26 -9.15
CA TYR A 373 -0.08 20.86 -9.50
C TYR A 373 -0.10 19.73 -10.51
N TYR A 374 0.75 19.81 -11.55
CA TYR A 374 0.83 18.76 -12.55
C TYR A 374 1.27 17.43 -11.92
N GLU A 375 2.33 17.44 -11.10
CA GLU A 375 2.87 16.19 -10.55
C GLU A 375 2.04 15.58 -9.42
N LEU A 376 1.35 16.40 -8.62
CA LEU A 376 0.61 15.97 -7.43
C LEU A 376 -0.89 15.72 -7.71
N ILE A 377 -1.48 16.46 -8.66
CA ILE A 377 -2.94 16.42 -8.92
C ILE A 377 -3.23 15.97 -10.36
N GLU A 378 -2.69 16.68 -11.35
CA GLU A 378 -3.12 16.49 -12.75
C GLU A 378 -2.75 15.12 -13.29
N TYR A 379 -1.47 14.76 -13.20
CA TYR A 379 -0.98 13.52 -13.74
C TYR A 379 -1.65 12.28 -13.11
N PRO A 380 -1.73 12.13 -11.77
CA PRO A 380 -2.38 10.97 -11.17
C PRO A 380 -3.86 10.84 -11.56
N VAL A 381 -4.61 11.94 -11.61
CA VAL A 381 -6.04 11.92 -11.92
C VAL A 381 -6.28 11.63 -13.41
N CYS A 382 -5.60 12.36 -14.30
CA CYS A 382 -5.77 12.21 -15.74
C CYS A 382 -5.31 10.83 -16.20
N ALA A 383 -4.13 10.38 -15.77
CA ALA A 383 -3.62 9.08 -16.21
C ALA A 383 -4.44 7.91 -15.67
N CYS A 384 -4.97 8.01 -14.43
CA CYS A 384 -5.90 7.02 -13.90
C CYS A 384 -7.24 7.00 -14.66
N THR A 385 -7.76 8.17 -15.04
CA THR A 385 -8.95 8.30 -15.88
C THR A 385 -8.76 7.59 -17.22
N ASP A 386 -7.67 7.90 -17.92
CA ASP A 386 -7.37 7.28 -19.21
C ASP A 386 -7.10 5.79 -19.09
N GLN A 387 -6.53 5.32 -17.97
CA GLN A 387 -6.35 3.88 -17.73
C GLN A 387 -7.69 3.15 -17.60
N ASN A 388 -8.68 3.77 -16.95
CA ASN A 388 -10.04 3.25 -16.88
C ASN A 388 -10.71 3.25 -18.26
N ILE A 389 -10.63 4.36 -19.01
CA ILE A 389 -11.17 4.44 -20.37
C ILE A 389 -10.52 3.37 -21.27
N LYS A 390 -9.20 3.26 -21.27
CA LYS A 390 -8.42 2.29 -22.05
C LYS A 390 -8.94 0.86 -21.85
N LEU A 391 -8.94 0.38 -20.59
CA LEU A 391 -9.25 -1.01 -20.30
C LEU A 391 -10.74 -1.31 -20.46
N LEU A 392 -11.60 -0.41 -20.00
CA LEU A 392 -13.05 -0.63 -19.99
C LEU A 392 -13.68 -0.44 -21.37
N ARG A 393 -13.27 0.56 -22.15
CA ARG A 393 -13.73 0.72 -23.53
C ARG A 393 -13.21 -0.39 -24.43
N ALA A 394 -12.00 -0.90 -24.20
CA ALA A 394 -11.51 -2.08 -24.91
C ALA A 394 -12.41 -3.29 -24.67
N ARG A 395 -12.75 -3.59 -23.40
CA ARG A 395 -13.70 -4.66 -23.06
C ARG A 395 -15.08 -4.43 -23.69
N GLN A 396 -15.63 -3.23 -23.56
CA GLN A 396 -16.95 -2.92 -24.11
C GLN A 396 -16.97 -2.98 -25.63
N SER A 397 -15.86 -2.70 -26.33
CA SER A 397 -15.79 -2.80 -27.79
C SER A 397 -16.19 -4.21 -28.26
N PHE A 398 -15.72 -5.27 -27.60
CA PHE A 398 -16.13 -6.64 -27.89
C PHE A 398 -17.59 -6.92 -27.54
N VAL A 399 -18.05 -6.43 -26.37
CA VAL A 399 -19.45 -6.61 -25.95
C VAL A 399 -20.42 -6.04 -26.98
N TYR A 400 -20.14 -4.84 -27.49
CA TYR A 400 -20.96 -4.19 -28.51
C TYR A 400 -20.77 -4.81 -29.91
N ALA A 401 -19.58 -5.30 -30.24
CA ALA A 401 -19.33 -6.01 -31.50
C ALA A 401 -20.14 -7.31 -31.57
N TRP A 402 -20.09 -8.14 -30.53
CA TRP A 402 -20.87 -9.39 -30.45
C TRP A 402 -22.38 -9.16 -30.37
N ALA A 403 -22.82 -7.97 -29.96
CA ALA A 403 -24.20 -7.55 -30.01
C ALA A 403 -24.64 -6.97 -31.38
N GLY A 404 -23.78 -7.00 -32.40
CA GLY A 404 -24.04 -6.46 -33.75
C GLY A 404 -24.09 -4.93 -33.82
N GLN A 405 -23.61 -4.23 -32.78
CA GLN A 405 -23.60 -2.77 -32.67
C GLN A 405 -22.25 -2.19 -33.11
N GLY A 406 -21.91 -2.41 -34.39
CA GLY A 406 -20.57 -2.15 -34.95
C GLY A 406 -20.06 -0.71 -34.79
N GLU A 407 -20.89 0.30 -35.04
CA GLU A 407 -20.48 1.72 -34.90
C GLU A 407 -20.03 2.04 -33.46
N LYS A 408 -20.82 1.62 -32.48
CA LYS A 408 -20.51 1.82 -31.06
C LYS A 408 -19.26 1.02 -30.65
N ALA A 409 -19.15 -0.22 -31.10
CA ALA A 409 -17.97 -1.07 -30.86
C ALA A 409 -16.67 -0.40 -31.34
N LEU A 410 -16.64 0.07 -32.58
CA LEU A 410 -15.48 0.71 -33.18
C LEU A 410 -15.17 2.07 -32.52
N SER A 411 -16.19 2.84 -32.14
CA SER A 411 -15.98 4.08 -31.37
C SER A 411 -15.29 3.83 -30.03
N TYR A 412 -15.64 2.75 -29.34
CA TYR A 412 -15.03 2.35 -28.07
C TYR A 412 -13.62 1.79 -28.27
N ALA A 413 -13.37 1.08 -29.37
CA ALA A 413 -12.03 0.67 -29.76
C ALA A 413 -11.11 1.90 -29.99
N THR A 414 -11.60 2.93 -30.70
CA THR A 414 -10.87 4.20 -30.88
C THR A 414 -10.65 4.92 -29.54
N ALA A 415 -11.67 5.03 -28.68
CA ALA A 415 -11.54 5.67 -27.38
C ALA A 415 -10.47 4.99 -26.50
N ALA A 416 -10.40 3.66 -26.53
CA ALA A 416 -9.36 2.92 -25.80
C ALA A 416 -7.95 3.25 -26.30
N GLN A 417 -7.77 3.35 -27.63
CA GLN A 417 -6.49 3.69 -28.24
C GLN A 417 -6.08 5.13 -27.90
N SER A 418 -7.01 6.09 -28.02
CA SER A 418 -6.75 7.49 -27.68
C SER A 418 -6.34 7.66 -26.22
N ALA A 419 -7.01 6.98 -25.29
CA ALA A 419 -6.65 7.02 -23.87
C ALA A 419 -5.25 6.44 -23.62
N PHE A 420 -4.86 5.37 -24.31
CA PHE A 420 -3.50 4.84 -24.23
C PHE A 420 -2.45 5.83 -24.78
N ASP A 421 -2.77 6.54 -25.85
CA ASP A 421 -1.90 7.58 -26.40
C ASP A 421 -1.75 8.77 -25.45
N GLU A 422 -2.82 9.15 -24.76
CA GLU A 422 -2.82 10.21 -23.76
C GLU A 422 -1.96 9.84 -22.53
N ILE A 423 -2.06 8.62 -22.00
CA ILE A 423 -1.19 8.13 -20.91
C ILE A 423 0.30 8.31 -21.26
N LYS A 424 0.69 8.01 -22.51
CA LYS A 424 2.07 8.19 -22.98
C LYS A 424 2.45 9.68 -23.05
N SER A 425 1.53 10.54 -23.50
CA SER A 425 1.72 11.99 -23.55
C SER A 425 1.92 12.57 -22.15
N LEU A 426 1.00 12.28 -21.22
CA LEU A 426 1.04 12.72 -19.83
C LEU A 426 2.34 12.29 -19.13
N THR A 427 2.77 11.05 -19.37
CA THR A 427 4.02 10.52 -18.81
C THR A 427 5.24 11.21 -19.41
N THR A 428 5.21 11.55 -20.70
CA THR A 428 6.28 12.29 -21.37
C THR A 428 6.40 13.70 -20.82
N GLU A 429 5.28 14.38 -20.61
CA GLU A 429 5.25 15.72 -19.99
C GLU A 429 5.79 15.70 -18.55
N TYR A 430 5.38 14.71 -17.74
CA TYR A 430 5.89 14.52 -16.37
C TYR A 430 7.42 14.41 -16.35
N ASN A 431 7.98 13.63 -17.29
CA ASN A 431 9.40 13.33 -17.29
C ASN A 431 10.25 14.41 -17.94
N THR A 432 9.74 15.10 -18.96
CA THR A 432 10.59 15.94 -19.84
C THR A 432 10.26 17.43 -19.76
N SER A 433 9.03 17.80 -19.37
CA SER A 433 8.54 19.17 -19.50
C SER A 433 8.41 19.87 -18.15
N ILE A 434 7.76 19.25 -17.17
CA ILE A 434 7.60 19.89 -15.85
C ILE A 434 8.95 20.07 -15.16
N ALA A 435 9.09 21.21 -14.48
CA ALA A 435 10.31 21.58 -13.76
C ALA A 435 11.59 21.40 -14.60
N ASN A 436 11.53 21.69 -15.90
CA ASN A 436 12.64 21.55 -16.86
C ASN A 436 13.21 20.11 -16.90
N GLY A 437 12.36 19.09 -16.83
CA GLY A 437 12.76 17.68 -16.88
C GLY A 437 13.49 17.20 -15.61
N LYS A 438 13.26 17.86 -14.47
CA LYS A 438 13.80 17.46 -13.16
C LYS A 438 13.51 15.99 -12.85
N TRP A 439 12.30 15.52 -13.20
CA TRP A 439 11.80 14.19 -12.82
C TRP A 439 11.97 13.12 -13.89
N GLN A 440 12.80 13.36 -14.91
CA GLN A 440 13.05 12.38 -15.96
C GLN A 440 13.53 11.03 -15.41
N GLY A 441 12.75 9.96 -15.65
CA GLY A 441 13.00 8.61 -15.17
C GLY A 441 12.42 8.30 -13.78
N MET A 442 11.66 9.23 -13.20
CA MET A 442 10.92 8.99 -11.95
C MET A 442 9.60 8.28 -12.24
N MET A 443 8.90 8.72 -13.30
CA MET A 443 7.55 8.26 -13.59
C MET A 443 7.53 7.34 -14.82
N ASP A 444 6.91 6.17 -14.68
CA ASP A 444 6.72 5.19 -15.75
C ASP A 444 5.29 4.66 -15.70
N TYR A 445 4.54 4.78 -16.81
CA TYR A 445 3.17 4.28 -16.88
C TYR A 445 3.07 2.76 -17.02
N LYS A 446 4.21 2.08 -17.22
CA LYS A 446 4.29 0.64 -17.42
C LYS A 446 5.36 0.00 -16.53
N PRO A 447 5.27 0.15 -15.19
CA PRO A 447 6.17 -0.53 -14.28
C PRO A 447 6.21 -2.03 -14.61
N ASN A 448 7.42 -2.60 -14.69
CA ASN A 448 7.70 -3.98 -15.08
C ASN A 448 7.16 -4.43 -16.45
N ASN A 449 6.64 -3.53 -17.29
CA ASN A 449 6.03 -3.81 -18.59
C ASN A 449 4.90 -4.87 -18.54
N TRP A 450 4.14 -4.94 -17.44
CA TRP A 450 3.00 -5.87 -17.37
C TRP A 450 1.88 -5.50 -18.34
N SER A 451 1.12 -6.51 -18.77
CA SER A 451 0.16 -6.40 -19.87
C SER A 451 -0.96 -5.38 -19.62
N GLN A 452 -1.40 -5.18 -18.38
CA GLN A 452 -2.41 -4.19 -18.02
C GLN A 452 -2.01 -2.74 -18.35
N HIS A 453 -0.72 -2.47 -18.48
CA HIS A 453 -0.19 -1.16 -18.84
C HIS A 453 -0.11 -0.95 -20.34
N LEU A 454 -0.06 -2.04 -21.12
CA LEU A 454 0.00 -1.98 -22.58
C LEU A 454 -1.41 -1.75 -23.16
N MET A 455 -1.47 -1.56 -24.48
CA MET A 455 -2.73 -1.48 -25.20
C MET A 455 -3.37 -2.89 -25.25
N PRO A 456 -4.56 -3.11 -24.68
CA PRO A 456 -5.27 -4.37 -24.83
C PRO A 456 -5.79 -4.56 -26.26
N ALA A 457 -6.21 -5.78 -26.59
CA ALA A 457 -6.96 -6.03 -27.81
C ALA A 457 -8.30 -5.27 -27.78
N VAL A 458 -8.75 -4.82 -28.96
CA VAL A 458 -10.02 -4.14 -29.18
C VAL A 458 -10.74 -4.79 -30.36
N ALA A 459 -12.07 -4.67 -30.40
CA ALA A 459 -12.87 -5.19 -31.50
C ALA A 459 -12.56 -4.47 -32.82
N THR A 460 -12.61 -5.23 -33.90
CA THR A 460 -12.47 -4.78 -35.28
C THR A 460 -13.77 -5.04 -36.05
N THR A 461 -13.85 -4.62 -37.31
CA THR A 461 -15.02 -4.88 -38.16
C THR A 461 -15.33 -6.37 -38.32
N SER A 462 -14.33 -7.26 -38.25
CA SER A 462 -14.55 -8.71 -38.35
C SER A 462 -15.16 -9.33 -37.09
N ASP A 463 -15.14 -8.63 -35.96
CA ASP A 463 -15.73 -9.11 -34.71
C ASP A 463 -17.22 -8.77 -34.58
N VAL A 464 -17.74 -7.92 -35.48
CA VAL A 464 -19.12 -7.44 -35.42
C VAL A 464 -20.07 -8.53 -35.89
N ALA A 465 -20.97 -8.97 -35.01
CA ALA A 465 -21.99 -9.95 -35.34
C ALA A 465 -22.96 -9.42 -36.39
N GLU A 466 -23.39 -10.29 -37.30
CA GLU A 466 -24.33 -9.93 -38.37
C GLU A 466 -25.73 -9.56 -37.85
N GLN A 467 -26.13 -10.13 -36.71
CA GLN A 467 -27.42 -9.90 -36.09
C GLN A 467 -27.30 -9.06 -34.82
N GLN A 468 -28.20 -8.08 -34.67
CA GLN A 468 -28.25 -7.26 -33.47
C GLN A 468 -28.95 -7.98 -32.32
N SER A 469 -28.41 -7.83 -31.11
CA SER A 469 -29.02 -8.33 -29.88
C SER A 469 -29.03 -7.27 -28.78
N SER A 470 -29.95 -7.43 -27.83
CA SER A 470 -30.05 -6.55 -26.66
C SER A 470 -29.03 -6.96 -25.60
N ILE A 471 -28.32 -5.99 -25.05
CA ILE A 471 -27.43 -6.20 -23.90
C ILE A 471 -28.28 -6.08 -22.63
N LEU A 472 -28.32 -7.15 -21.84
CA LEU A 472 -29.09 -7.19 -20.60
C LEU A 472 -28.56 -6.17 -19.58
N GLN A 473 -29.50 -5.58 -18.83
CA GLN A 473 -29.25 -4.65 -17.73
C GLN A 473 -30.12 -5.13 -16.56
N PRO A 474 -29.53 -5.67 -15.48
CA PRO A 474 -30.28 -6.03 -14.28
C PRO A 474 -30.75 -4.77 -13.54
N ASP A 475 -31.87 -4.91 -12.85
CA ASP A 475 -32.45 -3.87 -12.00
C ASP A 475 -31.89 -4.01 -10.59
N ILE A 476 -31.12 -3.01 -10.14
CA ILE A 476 -30.37 -3.06 -8.89
C ILE A 476 -30.44 -1.73 -8.18
N PHE A 477 -30.62 -1.81 -6.87
CA PHE A 477 -30.57 -0.68 -5.97
C PHE A 477 -29.31 -0.75 -5.11
N ILE A 478 -28.49 0.30 -5.15
CA ILE A 478 -27.27 0.43 -4.34
C ILE A 478 -27.49 1.53 -3.31
N LEU A 479 -27.10 1.27 -2.06
CA LEU A 479 -27.14 2.23 -0.97
C LEU A 479 -25.78 2.26 -0.26
N SER A 480 -25.28 3.46 0.01
CA SER A 480 -24.04 3.65 0.78
C SER A 480 -24.22 3.15 2.22
N GLY A 481 -23.20 2.50 2.77
CA GLY A 481 -23.21 2.03 4.16
C GLY A 481 -23.33 3.18 5.18
N GLY A 482 -22.92 4.39 4.83
CA GLY A 482 -23.13 5.57 5.69
C GLY A 482 -24.56 6.15 5.68
N SER A 483 -25.44 5.67 4.80
CA SER A 483 -26.79 6.25 4.58
C SER A 483 -27.89 5.53 5.36
N TYR A 484 -27.64 5.18 6.62
CA TYR A 484 -28.65 4.56 7.49
C TYR A 484 -29.75 5.55 7.90
N ASN A 485 -30.95 5.05 8.18
CA ASN A 485 -32.08 5.83 8.69
C ASN A 485 -32.02 6.03 10.21
N ASN A 486 -31.52 5.03 10.92
CA ASN A 486 -31.36 5.03 12.37
C ASN A 486 -30.18 4.13 12.75
N ALA A 487 -29.49 4.41 13.86
CA ALA A 487 -28.38 3.59 14.33
C ALA A 487 -28.14 3.76 15.82
N SER A 488 -27.41 2.81 16.40
CA SER A 488 -26.87 2.94 17.75
C SER A 488 -25.90 4.12 17.84
N SER A 489 -25.81 4.78 19.01
CA SER A 489 -24.97 5.97 19.20
C SER A 489 -23.47 5.73 19.01
N SER A 490 -23.02 4.48 19.18
CA SER A 490 -21.65 4.02 18.94
C SER A 490 -21.33 3.83 17.45
N VAL A 491 -22.34 3.75 16.58
CA VAL A 491 -22.14 3.63 15.13
C VAL A 491 -21.87 5.02 14.54
N LYS A 492 -20.70 5.17 13.92
CA LYS A 492 -20.25 6.40 13.28
C LYS A 492 -20.19 6.24 11.77
N ILE A 493 -20.39 7.35 11.07
CA ILE A 493 -20.15 7.44 9.63
C ILE A 493 -18.71 7.87 9.44
N LEU A 494 -17.93 7.06 8.72
CA LEU A 494 -16.56 7.36 8.32
C LEU A 494 -16.56 7.71 6.84
N ASN A 495 -16.37 9.00 6.54
CA ASN A 495 -16.33 9.50 5.16
C ASN A 495 -14.99 9.18 4.48
N GLY A 496 -15.01 8.97 3.17
CA GLY A 496 -13.84 8.58 2.37
C GLY A 496 -13.45 7.10 2.47
N LEU A 497 -14.30 6.27 3.10
CA LEU A 497 -14.14 4.82 3.20
C LEU A 497 -15.23 4.08 2.42
N GLY A 498 -14.84 3.00 1.76
CA GLY A 498 -15.73 2.15 0.98
C GLY A 498 -16.01 2.68 -0.43
N ILE A 499 -16.53 1.80 -1.28
CA ILE A 499 -16.76 2.07 -2.71
C ILE A 499 -17.79 3.18 -2.97
N GLU A 500 -18.71 3.39 -2.03
CA GLU A 500 -19.73 4.45 -2.05
C GLU A 500 -19.31 5.72 -1.29
N GLY A 501 -18.03 5.84 -0.91
CA GLY A 501 -17.46 7.04 -0.29
C GLY A 501 -17.80 7.27 1.18
N SER A 502 -18.62 6.43 1.81
CA SER A 502 -18.82 6.44 3.26
C SER A 502 -19.17 5.04 3.79
N THR A 503 -18.73 4.75 5.01
CA THR A 503 -18.98 3.47 5.70
C THR A 503 -19.51 3.72 7.10
N ALA A 504 -20.44 2.90 7.57
CA ALA A 504 -20.86 2.89 8.97
C ALA A 504 -20.11 1.79 9.74
N THR A 505 -19.59 2.12 10.92
CA THR A 505 -18.94 1.15 11.81
C THR A 505 -19.09 1.58 13.26
N VAL A 506 -18.93 0.66 14.20
CA VAL A 506 -18.75 0.99 15.62
C VAL A 506 -17.41 1.68 15.77
N TRP A 507 -17.40 2.90 16.30
CA TRP A 507 -16.15 3.66 16.49
C TRP A 507 -16.16 4.55 17.74
N PRO A 508 -15.11 4.51 18.58
CA PRO A 508 -13.99 3.55 18.58
C PRO A 508 -14.48 2.09 18.71
N LEU A 509 -13.64 1.12 18.35
CA LEU A 509 -14.00 -0.30 18.51
C LEU A 509 -14.25 -0.60 20.00
N ASP A 510 -15.40 -1.18 20.33
CA ASP A 510 -15.78 -1.47 21.72
C ASP A 510 -15.15 -2.78 22.27
N MET A 511 -14.49 -3.54 21.40
CA MET A 511 -13.82 -4.81 21.68
C MET A 511 -14.75 -5.86 22.32
N GLN A 512 -16.08 -5.75 22.12
CA GLN A 512 -17.06 -6.69 22.64
C GLN A 512 -17.42 -7.76 21.62
N ALA A 513 -17.34 -9.03 22.04
CA ALA A 513 -17.81 -10.17 21.25
C ALA A 513 -19.30 -10.42 21.52
N TYR A 514 -20.17 -9.81 20.72
CA TYR A 514 -21.61 -9.99 20.85
C TYR A 514 -22.05 -11.43 20.51
N THR A 515 -22.90 -12.00 21.37
CA THR A 515 -23.48 -13.35 21.20
C THR A 515 -24.94 -13.32 20.74
N SER A 516 -25.57 -12.14 20.71
CA SER A 516 -26.93 -11.92 20.25
C SER A 516 -27.05 -10.57 19.56
N ALA A 517 -27.75 -10.52 18.41
CA ALA A 517 -27.98 -9.30 17.65
C ALA A 517 -28.78 -8.25 18.42
N ASN A 518 -29.65 -8.66 19.36
CA ASN A 518 -30.52 -7.74 20.11
C ASN A 518 -29.75 -6.78 21.02
N ASN A 519 -28.52 -7.14 21.41
CA ASN A 519 -27.67 -6.33 22.28
C ASN A 519 -26.47 -5.74 21.53
N ALA A 520 -26.34 -6.03 20.23
CA ALA A 520 -25.25 -5.52 19.41
C ALA A 520 -25.62 -4.13 18.85
N PRO A 521 -24.62 -3.23 18.66
CA PRO A 521 -24.81 -2.02 17.90
C PRO A 521 -25.37 -2.32 16.50
N TYR A 522 -26.31 -1.50 16.05
CA TYR A 522 -27.01 -1.70 14.79
C TYR A 522 -27.07 -0.42 13.96
N ALA A 523 -27.30 -0.59 12.66
CA ALA A 523 -27.73 0.43 11.71
C ALA A 523 -28.92 -0.10 10.90
N GLU A 524 -29.97 0.70 10.77
CA GLU A 524 -31.22 0.38 10.07
C GLU A 524 -31.28 1.10 8.73
N TYR A 525 -31.65 0.39 7.67
CA TYR A 525 -31.73 0.90 6.30
C TYR A 525 -33.10 0.60 5.71
N THR A 526 -33.62 1.57 4.95
CA THR A 526 -34.85 1.43 4.17
C THR A 526 -34.48 1.21 2.71
N LEU A 527 -34.89 0.06 2.17
CA LEU A 527 -34.57 -0.36 0.81
C LEU A 527 -35.86 -0.55 0.00
N PRO A 528 -35.93 -0.11 -1.26
CA PRO A 528 -36.98 -0.54 -2.16
C PRO A 528 -36.80 -2.05 -2.44
N VAL A 529 -37.86 -2.82 -2.30
CA VAL A 529 -37.89 -4.26 -2.59
C VAL A 529 -39.00 -4.57 -3.59
N GLN A 530 -38.77 -5.58 -4.42
CA GLN A 530 -39.80 -6.10 -5.30
C GLN A 530 -40.62 -7.18 -4.58
N LYS A 531 -41.88 -7.39 -4.99
CA LYS A 531 -42.69 -8.48 -4.45
C LYS A 531 -42.05 -9.82 -4.82
N GLY A 532 -41.67 -10.62 -3.82
CA GLY A 532 -41.11 -11.96 -4.02
C GLY A 532 -39.73 -12.10 -3.38
N LEU A 533 -38.88 -12.92 -4.00
CA LEU A 533 -37.51 -13.14 -3.54
C LEU A 533 -36.64 -11.94 -3.89
N ASN A 534 -35.99 -11.36 -2.89
CA ASN A 534 -34.98 -10.33 -3.07
C ASN A 534 -33.64 -10.89 -2.56
N VAL A 535 -32.54 -10.51 -3.21
CA VAL A 535 -31.18 -10.82 -2.75
C VAL A 535 -30.60 -9.55 -2.17
N ILE A 536 -30.25 -9.57 -0.89
CA ILE A 536 -29.57 -8.47 -0.21
C ILE A 536 -28.11 -8.87 -0.07
N GLN A 537 -27.20 -8.06 -0.63
CA GLN A 537 -25.77 -8.22 -0.49
C GLN A 537 -25.23 -7.09 0.38
N VAL A 538 -24.57 -7.44 1.50
CA VAL A 538 -23.83 -6.48 2.32
C VAL A 538 -22.36 -6.55 1.92
N ARG A 539 -21.77 -5.40 1.60
CA ARG A 539 -20.34 -5.27 1.28
C ARG A 539 -19.63 -4.62 2.44
N CYS A 540 -18.73 -5.35 3.07
CA CYS A 540 -17.87 -4.86 4.13
C CYS A 540 -16.49 -4.50 3.59
N LEU A 541 -15.75 -3.66 4.31
CA LEU A 541 -14.31 -3.54 4.08
C LEU A 541 -13.65 -4.93 4.28
N PRO A 542 -12.62 -5.29 3.50
CA PRO A 542 -11.93 -6.58 3.58
C PRO A 542 -10.98 -6.65 4.79
N THR A 543 -11.49 -6.30 5.98
CA THR A 543 -10.73 -6.30 7.23
C THR A 543 -10.44 -7.73 7.69
N PHE A 544 -9.24 -7.98 8.22
CA PHE A 544 -8.89 -9.23 8.88
C PHE A 544 -9.37 -9.22 10.33
N ARG A 545 -9.60 -10.41 10.89
CA ARG A 545 -9.85 -10.52 12.33
C ARG A 545 -8.69 -9.89 13.11
N LEU A 546 -8.98 -9.16 14.18
CA LEU A 546 -7.97 -8.43 14.95
C LEU A 546 -6.90 -9.40 15.49
N ASN A 547 -7.32 -10.48 16.14
CA ASN A 547 -6.46 -11.57 16.59
C ASN A 547 -7.31 -12.84 16.78
N THR A 548 -6.74 -13.90 17.34
CA THR A 548 -7.43 -15.19 17.54
C THR A 548 -8.59 -15.15 18.54
N ALA A 549 -8.72 -14.10 19.35
CA ALA A 549 -9.83 -13.93 20.29
C ALA A 549 -11.11 -13.38 19.63
N TYR A 550 -11.01 -12.80 18.43
CA TYR A 550 -12.10 -12.16 17.73
C TYR A 550 -12.37 -12.83 16.38
N ASP A 551 -13.65 -12.86 16.01
CA ASP A 551 -14.12 -13.29 14.69
C ASP A 551 -14.87 -12.15 14.02
N ILE A 552 -14.98 -12.16 12.70
CA ILE A 552 -15.72 -11.15 11.93
C ILE A 552 -17.08 -11.71 11.57
N ARG A 553 -18.09 -11.31 12.35
CA ARG A 553 -19.48 -11.74 12.17
C ARG A 553 -20.39 -10.52 12.15
N ALA A 554 -21.34 -10.51 11.24
CA ALA A 554 -22.43 -9.54 11.19
C ALA A 554 -23.76 -10.29 11.20
N GLY A 555 -24.78 -9.71 11.83
CA GLY A 555 -26.15 -10.22 11.79
C GLY A 555 -27.02 -9.35 10.89
N ILE A 556 -27.90 -9.97 10.11
CA ILE A 556 -28.86 -9.24 9.27
C ILE A 556 -30.28 -9.58 9.71
N SER A 557 -31.07 -8.55 10.01
CA SER A 557 -32.51 -8.66 10.29
C SER A 557 -33.30 -7.88 9.24
N VAL A 558 -34.43 -8.44 8.82
CA VAL A 558 -35.37 -7.80 7.88
C VAL A 558 -36.73 -7.72 8.57
N ASP A 559 -37.31 -6.52 8.62
CA ASP A 559 -38.64 -6.23 9.18
C ASP A 559 -38.88 -6.81 10.59
N GLY A 560 -37.87 -6.69 11.47
CA GLY A 560 -37.97 -7.15 12.87
C GLY A 560 -37.93 -8.66 13.07
N LYS A 561 -37.61 -9.44 12.03
CA LYS A 561 -37.37 -10.89 12.15
C LYS A 561 -36.06 -11.16 12.91
N THR A 562 -35.92 -12.36 13.46
CA THR A 562 -34.67 -12.82 14.08
C THR A 562 -33.51 -12.65 13.11
N ALA A 563 -32.43 -12.01 13.56
CA ALA A 563 -31.24 -11.84 12.75
C ALA A 563 -30.63 -13.20 12.39
N THR A 564 -30.21 -13.34 11.12
CA THR A 564 -29.40 -14.47 10.64
C THR A 564 -27.93 -14.16 10.71
#